data_AF-A0A7Z9R266-F1
#
_entry.id   AF-A0A7Z9R266-F1
#
_cell.length_a   1.000
_cell.length_b   1.000
_cell.length_c   1.000
_cell.angle_alpha   90.00
_cell.angle_beta   90.00
_cell.angle_gamma   90.00
#
_symmetry.space_group_name_H-M   'P 1'
#
loop_
_entity.id
_entity.type
_entity.pdbx_description
1 polymer ?
#
loop_
_entity_poly.entity_id
_entity_poly.type
_entity_poly.pdbx_seq_one_letter_code
_entity_poly.pdbx_strand_id
1 'polypeptide(L)'
;MKKIVFINNTWLFVAVLLACFAFSTGVRYQQFETWKQTPAAYFVGERPMMTTLDAPYWLRWAREYNEGTYGQKGALSNYPKNTETFQDRTIPQKFRDPPKISSTSSSSSQPSSSGAREINIRNVPLLSSIIALLAPFFNYNYYLTGTLLVPVFASLFILPLGIYFFRIGVPASGLLGGLIGTFSGAYYMRSSIGRIDTDMLNLFFPILTALLILLASGAKRERSVLLYSAIAGLSLFIFYWWYSKAAFTLAFFVVFILSLFVNKIRFRTILLSSILFVLCAQPVNIISGMGSALGQLSRYYYIEKEDLSTIIDNITASA
;
A
#
# COMPACT_ATOMS: atom_id res chain seq x y z
N MET A 1 1.65 37.49 -14.30
CA MET A 1 0.70 36.66 -13.52
C MET A 1 0.86 37.02 -12.05
N LYS A 2 -0.08 37.79 -11.48
CA LYS A 2 -0.02 38.23 -10.07
C LYS A 2 -0.06 36.98 -9.18
N LYS A 3 0.98 36.77 -8.37
CA LYS A 3 0.94 35.78 -7.28
C LYS A 3 -0.27 36.13 -6.42
N ILE A 4 -1.25 35.24 -6.32
CA ILE A 4 -2.26 35.33 -5.28
C ILE A 4 -1.51 35.12 -3.97
N VAL A 5 -1.22 36.23 -3.30
CA VAL A 5 -0.49 36.29 -2.04
C VAL A 5 -1.44 35.82 -0.94
N PHE A 6 -1.51 34.50 -0.71
CA PHE A 6 -2.17 33.90 0.46
C PHE A 6 -1.27 33.98 1.71
N ILE A 7 -0.53 35.09 1.90
CA ILE A 7 0.58 35.12 2.86
C ILE A 7 0.15 35.20 4.33
N ASN A 8 -1.10 35.51 4.69
CA ASN A 8 -1.36 35.94 6.08
C ASN A 8 -2.25 35.10 6.98
N ASN A 9 -2.53 33.83 6.68
CA ASN A 9 -3.17 33.01 7.71
C ASN A 9 -2.89 31.50 7.59
N THR A 10 -1.64 31.10 7.88
CA THR A 10 -1.25 29.68 8.01
C THR A 10 -2.18 28.94 8.97
N TRP A 11 -2.61 29.58 10.05
CA TRP A 11 -3.56 29.03 11.01
C TRP A 11 -4.94 28.78 10.40
N LEU A 12 -5.46 29.74 9.63
CA LEU A 12 -6.70 29.52 8.86
C LEU A 12 -6.54 28.36 7.87
N PHE A 13 -5.41 28.28 7.16
CA PHE A 13 -5.16 27.17 6.25
C PHE A 13 -5.17 25.83 6.98
N VAL A 14 -4.47 25.72 8.11
CA VAL A 14 -4.46 24.51 8.94
C VAL A 14 -5.86 24.17 9.44
N ALA A 15 -6.62 25.17 9.92
CA ALA A 15 -8.00 24.97 10.38
C ALA A 15 -8.90 24.45 9.26
N VAL A 16 -8.84 25.05 8.07
CA VAL A 16 -9.62 24.61 6.90
C VAL A 16 -9.18 23.23 6.42
N LEU A 17 -7.87 22.94 6.41
CA LEU A 17 -7.35 21.63 6.04
C LEU A 17 -7.85 20.53 6.99
N LEU A 18 -7.82 20.78 8.30
CA LEU A 18 -8.35 19.88 9.31
C LEU A 18 -9.87 19.74 9.19
N ALA A 19 -10.59 20.82 8.85
CA ALA A 19 -12.02 20.76 8.57
C ALA A 19 -12.32 19.89 7.34
N CYS A 20 -11.56 19.98 6.25
CA CYS A 20 -11.70 19.10 5.09
C CYS A 20 -11.46 17.62 5.44
N PHE A 21 -10.41 17.35 6.23
CA PHE A 21 -10.13 16.01 6.74
C PHE A 21 -11.26 15.46 7.64
N ALA A 22 -11.74 16.29 8.57
CA ALA A 22 -12.83 15.93 9.48
C ALA A 22 -14.14 15.71 8.71
N PHE A 23 -14.44 16.54 7.72
CA PHE A 23 -15.60 16.38 6.84
C PHE A 23 -15.55 15.06 6.06
N SER A 24 -14.41 14.76 5.43
CA SER A 24 -14.18 13.49 4.72
C SER A 24 -14.37 12.26 5.63
N THR A 25 -13.84 12.35 6.86
CA THR A 25 -13.96 11.28 7.87
C THR A 25 -15.41 11.15 8.33
N GLY A 26 -16.08 12.27 8.60
CA GLY A 26 -17.46 12.34 9.07
C GLY A 26 -18.45 11.76 8.06
N VAL A 27 -18.30 12.06 6.77
CA VAL A 27 -19.18 11.50 5.71
C VAL A 27 -19.04 9.97 5.64
N ARG A 28 -17.83 9.42 5.76
CA ARG A 28 -17.63 7.96 5.80
C ARG A 28 -18.16 7.35 7.10
N TYR A 29 -17.99 8.04 8.23
CA TYR A 29 -18.55 7.61 9.51
C TYR A 29 -20.09 7.62 9.50
N GLN A 30 -20.71 8.58 8.80
CA GLN A 30 -22.17 8.60 8.63
C GLN A 30 -22.69 7.35 7.90
N GLN A 31 -21.91 6.74 7.00
CA GLN A 31 -22.26 5.44 6.42
C GLN A 31 -22.39 4.37 7.50
N PHE A 32 -21.48 4.37 8.48
CA PHE A 32 -21.53 3.45 9.62
C PHE A 32 -22.76 3.71 10.51
N GLU A 33 -23.09 4.96 10.78
CA GLU A 33 -24.31 5.31 11.51
C GLU A 33 -25.57 4.87 10.77
N THR A 34 -25.59 4.98 9.45
CA THR A 34 -26.69 4.47 8.61
C THR A 34 -26.82 2.95 8.75
N TRP A 35 -25.70 2.21 8.81
CA TRP A 35 -25.73 0.78 9.02
C TRP A 35 -26.34 0.40 10.38
N LYS A 36 -26.05 1.17 11.44
CA LYS A 36 -26.64 0.94 12.77
C LYS A 36 -28.15 1.12 12.79
N GLN A 37 -28.72 1.93 11.89
CA GLN A 37 -30.17 2.10 11.76
C GLN A 37 -30.86 0.90 11.11
N THR A 38 -30.11 0.05 10.39
CA THR A 38 -30.65 -1.14 9.72
C THR A 38 -29.80 -2.38 10.05
N PRO A 39 -29.71 -2.78 11.33
CA PRO A 39 -28.75 -3.79 11.77
C PRO A 39 -29.01 -5.16 11.14
N ALA A 40 -30.27 -5.52 10.88
CA ALA A 40 -30.64 -6.77 10.21
C ALA A 40 -30.01 -6.94 8.82
N ALA A 41 -29.69 -5.84 8.14
CA ALA A 41 -29.10 -5.86 6.80
C ALA A 41 -27.57 -5.75 6.80
N TYR A 42 -26.96 -5.25 7.88
CA TYR A 42 -25.54 -4.87 7.89
C TYR A 42 -24.71 -5.52 9.00
N PHE A 43 -25.35 -6.21 9.95
CA PHE A 43 -24.67 -6.82 11.09
C PHE A 43 -25.05 -8.28 11.28
N VAL A 44 -24.08 -9.07 11.74
CA VAL A 44 -24.29 -10.42 12.28
C VAL A 44 -23.92 -10.38 13.75
N GLY A 45 -24.92 -10.31 14.62
CA GLY A 45 -24.72 -9.98 16.03
C GLY A 45 -24.06 -8.60 16.17
N GLU A 46 -22.92 -8.54 16.86
CA GLU A 46 -22.15 -7.29 17.04
C GLU A 46 -21.13 -7.00 15.93
N ARG A 47 -21.07 -7.84 14.88
CA ARG A 47 -20.06 -7.73 13.83
C ARG A 47 -20.64 -7.01 12.61
N PRO A 48 -20.09 -5.86 12.19
CA PRO A 48 -20.44 -5.29 10.90
C PRO A 48 -20.02 -6.26 9.80
N MET A 49 -20.84 -6.37 8.75
CA MET A 49 -20.54 -7.16 7.56
C MET A 49 -19.54 -6.46 6.64
N MET A 50 -18.79 -7.23 5.86
CA MET A 50 -17.76 -6.72 4.97
C MET A 50 -18.31 -6.50 3.56
N THR A 51 -17.84 -5.46 2.88
CA THR A 51 -18.24 -5.11 1.50
C THR A 51 -17.19 -5.52 0.45
N THR A 52 -16.13 -6.23 0.88
CA THR A 52 -15.11 -6.81 0.00
C THR A 52 -14.72 -8.21 0.45
N LEU A 53 -14.34 -9.05 -0.52
CA LEU A 53 -13.90 -10.43 -0.29
C LEU A 53 -12.53 -10.53 0.39
N ASP A 54 -11.72 -9.47 0.32
CA ASP A 54 -10.38 -9.43 0.93
C ASP A 54 -10.42 -9.13 2.43
N ALA A 55 -11.48 -8.49 2.94
CA ALA A 55 -11.56 -8.06 4.32
C ALA A 55 -11.47 -9.22 5.34
N PRO A 56 -12.17 -10.35 5.16
CA PRO A 56 -12.02 -11.51 6.04
C PRO A 56 -10.57 -12.02 6.17
N TYR A 57 -9.77 -11.89 5.11
CA TYR A 57 -8.36 -12.31 5.12
C TYR A 57 -7.53 -11.45 6.08
N TRP A 58 -7.65 -10.12 5.98
CA TRP A 58 -6.96 -9.17 6.87
C TRP A 58 -7.39 -9.33 8.33
N LEU A 59 -8.69 -9.49 8.56
CA LEU A 59 -9.29 -9.65 9.89
C LEU A 59 -8.89 -10.97 10.54
N ARG A 60 -8.87 -12.06 9.77
CA ARG A 60 -8.42 -13.38 10.26
C ARG A 60 -6.99 -13.31 10.75
N TRP A 61 -6.09 -12.74 9.97
CA TRP A 61 -4.68 -12.63 10.36
C TRP A 61 -4.44 -11.74 11.57
N ALA A 62 -5.20 -10.65 11.71
CA ALA A 62 -5.17 -9.83 12.91
C ALA A 62 -5.55 -10.64 14.16
N ARG A 63 -6.59 -11.48 14.05
CA ARG A 63 -7.03 -12.37 15.12
C ARG A 63 -6.00 -13.45 15.41
N GLU A 64 -5.54 -14.18 14.40
CA GLU A 64 -4.57 -15.26 14.56
C GLU A 64 -3.24 -14.74 15.16
N TYR A 65 -2.85 -13.50 14.86
CA TYR A 65 -1.71 -12.86 15.49
C TYR A 65 -1.90 -12.72 17.01
N ASN A 66 -3.03 -12.13 17.44
CA ASN A 66 -3.35 -11.99 18.87
C ASN A 66 -3.57 -13.34 19.58
N GLU A 67 -4.08 -14.35 18.88
CA GLU A 67 -4.27 -15.71 19.39
C GLU A 67 -2.97 -16.53 19.43
N GLY A 68 -1.86 -16.04 18.86
CA GLY A 68 -0.62 -16.80 18.79
C GLY A 68 -0.61 -17.92 17.72
N THR A 69 -1.59 -17.94 16.81
CA THR A 69 -1.81 -19.02 15.82
C THR A 69 -1.55 -18.60 14.38
N TYR A 70 -0.98 -17.41 14.15
CA TYR A 70 -0.72 -16.87 12.81
C TYR A 70 0.06 -17.86 11.93
N GLY A 71 -0.45 -18.08 10.72
CA GLY A 71 0.17 -18.93 9.70
C GLY A 71 -0.13 -20.43 9.86
N GLN A 72 -0.67 -20.88 11.00
CA GLN A 72 -1.02 -22.29 11.21
C GLN A 72 -2.20 -22.75 10.34
N LYS A 73 -3.08 -21.81 9.94
CA LYS A 73 -4.29 -22.05 9.15
C LYS A 73 -4.12 -21.79 7.65
N GLY A 74 -2.88 -21.74 7.14
CA GLY A 74 -2.59 -21.55 5.71
C GLY A 74 -3.26 -22.61 4.81
N ALA A 75 -3.44 -23.82 5.35
CA ALA A 75 -4.11 -24.95 4.70
C ALA A 75 -5.61 -24.74 4.41
N LEU A 76 -6.26 -23.77 5.07
CA LEU A 76 -7.69 -23.49 4.88
C LEU A 76 -8.01 -22.70 3.59
N SER A 77 -6.97 -22.34 2.82
CA SER A 77 -7.12 -21.64 1.54
C SER A 77 -6.64 -22.52 0.38
N ASN A 78 -7.17 -22.31 -0.83
CA ASN A 78 -6.80 -23.07 -2.04
C ASN A 78 -6.97 -24.58 -1.91
N TYR A 79 -8.10 -25.05 -1.36
CA TYR A 79 -8.45 -26.48 -1.42
C TYR A 79 -8.57 -26.94 -2.89
N PRO A 80 -8.04 -28.11 -3.27
CA PRO A 80 -7.35 -29.11 -2.43
C PRO A 80 -5.82 -28.91 -2.34
N LYS A 81 -5.25 -27.95 -3.07
CA LYS A 81 -3.80 -27.76 -3.24
C LYS A 81 -3.02 -27.72 -1.92
N ASN A 82 -3.58 -27.08 -0.89
CA ASN A 82 -2.90 -26.93 0.40
C ASN A 82 -3.25 -28.03 1.43
N THR A 83 -3.97 -29.08 1.04
CA THR A 83 -4.20 -30.24 1.91
C THR A 83 -2.96 -31.15 1.95
N GLU A 84 -2.71 -31.79 3.08
CA GLU A 84 -1.57 -32.70 3.28
C GLU A 84 -1.47 -33.75 2.15
N THR A 85 -2.61 -34.30 1.73
CA THR A 85 -2.72 -35.30 0.64
C THR A 85 -2.18 -34.81 -0.71
N PHE A 86 -2.16 -33.50 -0.95
CA PHE A 86 -1.68 -32.89 -2.20
C PHE A 86 -0.35 -32.14 -2.04
N GLN A 87 0.05 -31.80 -0.81
CA GLN A 87 1.40 -31.29 -0.52
C GLN A 87 2.47 -32.37 -0.69
N ASP A 88 2.15 -33.62 -0.33
CA ASP A 88 3.08 -34.77 -0.38
C ASP A 88 3.07 -35.54 -1.71
N ARG A 89 2.48 -35.00 -2.77
CA ARG A 89 2.56 -35.64 -4.10
C ARG A 89 3.91 -35.36 -4.75
N THR A 90 4.96 -36.01 -4.26
CA THR A 90 6.01 -36.49 -5.16
C THR A 90 5.33 -37.40 -6.19
N ILE A 91 5.23 -36.90 -7.42
CA ILE A 91 4.73 -37.69 -8.55
C ILE A 91 5.42 -39.06 -8.53
N PRO A 92 4.66 -40.18 -8.50
CA PRO A 92 5.24 -41.52 -8.52
C PRO A 92 6.21 -41.63 -9.69
N GLN A 93 7.36 -42.26 -9.47
CA GLN A 93 8.48 -42.25 -10.42
C GLN A 93 8.09 -42.74 -11.82
N LYS A 94 7.05 -43.59 -11.93
CA LYS A 94 6.49 -44.08 -13.20
C LYS A 94 5.80 -43.03 -14.07
N PHE A 95 5.44 -41.88 -13.49
CA PHE A 95 4.76 -40.77 -14.15
C PHE A 95 5.63 -39.50 -14.21
N ARG A 96 6.90 -39.59 -13.82
CA ARG A 96 7.86 -38.49 -13.99
C ARG A 96 8.42 -38.53 -15.41
N ASP A 97 8.42 -37.39 -16.09
CA ASP A 97 9.23 -37.22 -17.29
C ASP A 97 10.72 -37.43 -16.93
N PRO A 98 11.54 -38.02 -17.82
CA PRO A 98 12.96 -38.21 -17.56
C PRO A 98 13.64 -36.85 -17.27
N PRO A 99 14.43 -36.76 -16.19
CA PRO A 99 14.92 -35.48 -15.69
C PRO A 99 15.94 -34.86 -16.66
N LYS A 100 15.71 -33.60 -17.03
CA LYS A 100 16.76 -32.74 -17.59
C LYS A 100 17.64 -32.27 -16.42
N ILE A 101 18.92 -32.65 -16.46
CA ILE A 101 19.92 -32.41 -15.41
C ILE A 101 20.00 -30.91 -15.08
N SER A 102 19.56 -30.53 -13.88
CA SER A 102 20.19 -29.45 -13.12
C SER A 102 19.81 -29.56 -11.64
N SER A 103 20.86 -29.58 -10.81
CA SER A 103 20.86 -29.72 -9.36
C SER A 103 20.21 -28.53 -8.66
N THR A 104 19.46 -28.77 -7.58
CA THR A 104 19.84 -28.42 -6.18
C THR A 104 18.70 -28.77 -5.20
N SER A 105 19.13 -29.29 -4.05
CA SER A 105 18.44 -29.86 -2.87
C SER A 105 17.16 -29.18 -2.36
N SER A 106 16.16 -30.03 -2.06
CA SER A 106 15.01 -29.74 -1.20
C SER A 106 15.31 -30.08 0.26
N SER A 107 15.25 -29.09 1.16
CA SER A 107 15.28 -29.28 2.61
C SER A 107 13.91 -29.71 3.13
N SER A 108 13.91 -30.78 3.93
CA SER A 108 12.75 -31.31 4.65
C SER A 108 12.36 -30.38 5.80
N SER A 109 11.06 -30.12 5.97
CA SER A 109 10.51 -29.45 7.14
C SER A 109 9.83 -30.47 8.05
N GLN A 110 10.43 -30.67 9.23
CA GLN A 110 9.83 -31.38 10.35
C GLN A 110 8.80 -30.47 11.06
N PRO A 111 7.70 -31.03 11.60
CA PRO A 111 6.69 -30.26 12.31
C PRO A 111 7.20 -29.87 13.70
N SER A 112 7.24 -28.56 14.00
CA SER A 112 7.66 -28.06 15.31
C SER A 112 6.47 -27.94 16.26
N SER A 113 6.72 -28.41 17.48
CA SER A 113 5.88 -28.49 18.66
C SER A 113 5.13 -27.22 19.06
N SER A 114 4.01 -27.45 19.74
CA SER A 114 3.14 -26.52 20.45
C SER A 114 3.84 -25.85 21.64
N GLY A 115 4.75 -24.91 21.36
CA GLY A 115 5.10 -23.82 22.25
C GLY A 115 4.55 -22.53 21.67
N ALA A 116 4.07 -21.60 22.50
CA ALA A 116 3.62 -20.27 22.06
C ALA A 116 4.78 -19.57 21.33
N ARG A 117 4.83 -19.72 20.00
CA ARG A 117 5.85 -19.13 19.15
C ARG A 117 5.58 -17.63 19.17
N GLU A 118 6.53 -16.85 19.65
CA GLU A 118 6.44 -15.40 19.61
C GLU A 118 6.42 -14.97 18.13
N ILE A 119 5.25 -14.67 17.61
CA ILE A 119 5.08 -14.28 16.21
C ILE A 119 5.61 -12.86 16.07
N ASN A 120 6.66 -12.69 15.26
CA ASN A 120 7.19 -11.38 14.97
C ASN A 120 6.18 -10.57 14.15
N ILE A 121 5.82 -9.38 14.64
CA ILE A 121 4.84 -8.49 14.01
C ILE A 121 5.21 -8.13 12.56
N ARG A 122 6.51 -8.14 12.21
CA ARG A 122 6.99 -7.86 10.85
C ARG A 122 6.57 -8.90 9.82
N ASN A 123 6.24 -10.12 10.27
CA ASN A 123 5.80 -11.21 9.39
C ASN A 123 4.30 -11.15 9.10
N VAL A 124 3.56 -10.31 9.82
CA VAL A 124 2.14 -10.04 9.62
C VAL A 124 1.99 -8.78 8.78
N PRO A 125 1.09 -8.75 7.79
CA PRO A 125 0.87 -7.55 7.01
C PRO A 125 0.40 -6.39 7.85
N LEU A 126 0.86 -5.18 7.49
CA LEU A 126 0.74 -4.02 8.34
C LEU A 126 -0.72 -3.67 8.70
N LEU A 127 -1.66 -3.83 7.76
CA LEU A 127 -3.09 -3.65 8.02
C LEU A 127 -3.60 -4.58 9.13
N SER A 128 -3.27 -5.86 9.06
CA SER A 128 -3.63 -6.84 10.09
C SER A 128 -2.95 -6.54 11.43
N SER A 129 -1.68 -6.13 11.41
CA SER A 129 -0.94 -5.75 12.61
C SER A 129 -1.56 -4.53 13.32
N ILE A 130 -1.97 -3.51 12.57
CA ILE A 130 -2.65 -2.33 13.13
C ILE A 130 -4.02 -2.71 13.72
N ILE A 131 -4.80 -3.54 13.01
CA ILE A 131 -6.09 -4.02 13.52
C ILE A 131 -5.88 -4.82 14.81
N ALA A 132 -4.88 -5.71 14.86
CA ALA A 132 -4.59 -6.53 16.03
C ALA A 132 -4.18 -5.68 17.24
N LEU A 133 -3.36 -4.65 17.02
CA LEU A 133 -2.94 -3.68 18.03
C LEU A 133 -4.12 -2.87 18.59
N LEU A 134 -5.09 -2.53 17.75
CA LEU A 134 -6.24 -1.70 18.15
C LEU A 134 -7.44 -2.52 18.65
N ALA A 135 -7.51 -3.80 18.35
CA ALA A 135 -8.62 -4.67 18.73
C ALA A 135 -8.94 -4.70 20.25
N PRO A 136 -7.95 -4.63 21.18
CA PRO A 136 -8.24 -4.56 22.61
C PRO A 136 -9.12 -3.37 23.03
N PHE A 137 -9.05 -2.24 22.31
CA PHE A 137 -9.89 -1.07 22.58
C PHE A 137 -11.36 -1.26 22.17
N PHE A 138 -11.66 -2.33 21.44
CA PHE A 138 -13.01 -2.66 20.94
C PHE A 138 -13.43 -4.07 21.38
N ASN A 139 -13.04 -4.51 22.57
CA ASN A 139 -13.38 -5.83 23.13
C ASN A 139 -13.00 -7.00 22.20
N TYR A 140 -11.86 -6.87 21.50
CA TYR A 140 -11.40 -7.85 20.51
C TYR A 140 -12.39 -8.08 19.35
N ASN A 141 -13.27 -7.11 19.06
CA ASN A 141 -14.09 -7.11 17.86
C ASN A 141 -13.27 -6.60 16.65
N TYR A 142 -12.54 -7.52 16.02
CA TYR A 142 -11.70 -7.22 14.86
C TYR A 142 -12.49 -6.60 13.69
N TYR A 143 -13.73 -7.05 13.46
CA TYR A 143 -14.59 -6.56 12.39
C TYR A 143 -14.95 -5.09 12.61
N LEU A 144 -15.36 -4.74 13.83
CA LEU A 144 -15.65 -3.36 14.21
C LEU A 144 -14.39 -2.50 14.15
N THR A 145 -13.29 -2.99 14.71
CA THR A 145 -11.99 -2.28 14.73
C THR A 145 -11.56 -1.89 13.32
N GLY A 146 -11.50 -2.86 12.40
CA GLY A 146 -11.08 -2.59 11.03
C GLY A 146 -12.09 -1.72 10.27
N THR A 147 -13.39 -1.84 10.56
CA THR A 147 -14.43 -0.98 9.97
C THR A 147 -14.24 0.48 10.38
N LEU A 148 -13.94 0.75 11.65
CA LEU A 148 -13.75 2.12 12.17
C LEU A 148 -12.41 2.75 11.78
N LEU A 149 -11.43 1.96 11.36
CA LEU A 149 -10.18 2.48 10.79
C LEU A 149 -10.38 3.14 9.42
N VAL A 150 -11.32 2.62 8.61
CA VAL A 150 -11.50 3.05 7.22
C VAL A 150 -11.76 4.56 7.09
N PRO A 151 -12.72 5.18 7.82
CA PRO A 151 -13.00 6.62 7.68
C PRO A 151 -11.77 7.52 7.90
N VAL A 152 -10.94 7.18 8.89
CA VAL A 152 -9.77 7.97 9.28
C VAL A 152 -8.64 7.78 8.26
N PHE A 153 -8.29 6.54 7.95
CA PHE A 153 -7.18 6.22 7.05
C PHE A 153 -7.47 6.68 5.62
N ALA A 154 -8.68 6.47 5.13
CA ALA A 154 -9.12 6.93 3.81
C ALA A 154 -9.07 8.46 3.65
N SER A 155 -9.19 9.21 4.74
CA SER A 155 -9.18 10.68 4.69
C SER A 155 -7.76 11.25 4.84
N LEU A 156 -6.81 10.46 5.32
CA LEU A 156 -5.50 10.94 5.77
C LEU A 156 -4.67 11.58 4.66
N PHE A 157 -4.83 11.16 3.40
CA PHE A 157 -4.10 11.69 2.25
C PHE A 157 -4.39 13.18 1.97
N ILE A 158 -5.52 13.71 2.44
CA ILE A 158 -5.89 15.12 2.30
C ILE A 158 -4.83 16.01 2.97
N LEU A 159 -4.27 15.57 4.10
CA LEU A 159 -3.28 16.36 4.86
C LEU A 159 -1.98 16.59 4.07
N PRO A 160 -1.23 15.55 3.64
CA PRO A 160 -0.02 15.76 2.87
C PRO A 160 -0.29 16.42 1.52
N LEU A 161 -1.45 16.18 0.89
CA LEU A 161 -1.83 16.84 -0.36
C LEU A 161 -2.00 18.35 -0.18
N GLY A 162 -2.78 18.74 0.83
CA GLY A 162 -3.00 20.15 1.17
C GLY A 162 -1.69 20.85 1.49
N ILE A 163 -0.84 20.24 2.32
CA ILE A 163 0.48 20.80 2.67
C ILE A 163 1.35 20.93 1.41
N TYR A 164 1.36 19.93 0.52
CA TYR A 164 2.11 19.98 -0.74
C TYR A 164 1.75 21.23 -1.55
N PHE A 165 0.46 21.42 -1.82
CA PHE A 165 -0.04 22.55 -2.62
C PHE A 165 0.10 23.90 -1.90
N PHE A 166 0.02 23.92 -0.57
CA PHE A 166 0.36 25.11 0.23
C PHE A 166 1.83 25.50 0.04
N ARG A 167 2.75 24.52 0.05
CA ARG A 167 4.20 24.78 -0.10
C ARG A 167 4.59 25.32 -1.47
N ILE A 168 3.86 24.96 -2.53
CA ILE A 168 4.07 25.53 -3.88
C ILE A 168 3.27 26.81 -4.16
N GLY A 169 2.50 27.30 -3.17
CA GLY A 169 1.83 28.61 -3.24
C GLY A 169 0.42 28.60 -3.84
N VAL A 170 -0.22 27.44 -3.96
CA VAL A 170 -1.59 27.27 -4.49
C VAL A 170 -2.46 26.44 -3.54
N PRO A 171 -2.68 26.90 -2.29
CA PRO A 171 -3.32 26.10 -1.24
C PRO A 171 -4.75 25.68 -1.56
N ALA A 172 -5.52 26.52 -2.26
CA ALA A 172 -6.89 26.20 -2.67
C ALA A 172 -6.96 24.94 -3.54
N SER A 173 -6.00 24.75 -4.45
CA SER A 173 -5.92 23.55 -5.29
C SER A 173 -5.68 22.28 -4.47
N GLY A 174 -4.91 22.37 -3.38
CA GLY A 174 -4.70 21.25 -2.45
C GLY A 174 -5.95 20.89 -1.67
N LEU A 175 -6.67 21.88 -1.15
CA LEU A 175 -7.91 21.68 -0.39
C LEU A 175 -9.00 21.09 -1.29
N LEU A 176 -9.26 21.72 -2.43
CA LEU A 176 -10.26 21.25 -3.41
C LEU A 176 -9.85 19.90 -4.01
N GLY A 177 -8.56 19.70 -4.33
CA GLY A 177 -8.03 18.43 -4.81
C GLY A 177 -8.21 17.30 -3.80
N GLY A 178 -8.04 17.58 -2.50
CA GLY A 178 -8.31 16.62 -1.43
C GLY A 178 -9.78 16.23 -1.33
N LEU A 179 -10.69 17.21 -1.43
CA LEU A 179 -12.13 16.97 -1.42
C LEU A 179 -12.62 16.23 -2.68
N ILE A 180 -12.14 16.62 -3.86
CA ILE A 180 -12.48 15.94 -5.13
C ILE A 180 -11.92 14.52 -5.11
N GLY A 181 -10.67 14.35 -4.67
CA GLY A 181 -10.03 13.04 -4.55
C GLY A 181 -10.78 12.12 -3.60
N THR A 182 -11.19 12.62 -2.43
CA THR A 182 -11.83 11.79 -1.39
C THR A 182 -13.21 11.31 -1.80
N PHE A 183 -13.96 12.13 -2.55
CA PHE A 183 -15.30 11.80 -3.05
C PHE A 183 -15.32 11.33 -4.51
N SER A 184 -14.16 11.13 -5.13
CA SER A 184 -14.10 10.50 -6.45
C SER A 184 -14.64 9.08 -6.36
N GLY A 185 -15.52 8.68 -7.28
CA GLY A 185 -16.21 7.38 -7.20
C GLY A 185 -15.26 6.19 -7.08
N ALA A 186 -14.17 6.19 -7.85
CA ALA A 186 -13.18 5.12 -7.82
C ALA A 186 -12.50 4.97 -6.44
N TYR A 187 -12.14 6.07 -5.78
CA TYR A 187 -11.52 6.01 -4.46
C TYR A 187 -12.55 5.81 -3.35
N TYR A 188 -13.68 6.52 -3.40
CA TYR A 188 -14.72 6.47 -2.39
C TYR A 188 -15.32 5.07 -2.25
N MET A 189 -15.62 4.40 -3.36
CA MET A 189 -16.11 3.00 -3.32
C MET A 189 -15.05 2.03 -2.77
N ARG A 190 -13.76 2.28 -3.02
CA ARG A 190 -12.67 1.43 -2.51
C ARG A 190 -12.26 1.75 -1.07
N SER A 191 -12.82 2.81 -0.49
CA SER A 191 -12.53 3.29 0.85
C SER A 191 -13.80 3.60 1.67
N SER A 192 -14.91 2.94 1.33
CA SER A 192 -16.19 3.06 2.03
C SER A 192 -16.24 2.15 3.26
N ILE A 193 -17.21 2.40 4.15
CA ILE A 193 -17.38 1.59 5.35
C ILE A 193 -17.53 0.08 5.02
N GLY A 194 -16.97 -0.77 5.88
CA GLY A 194 -16.93 -2.22 5.69
C GLY A 194 -15.97 -2.72 4.60
N ARG A 195 -15.29 -1.82 3.87
CA ARG A 195 -14.29 -2.18 2.86
C ARG A 195 -12.88 -2.14 3.44
N ILE A 196 -12.57 -3.16 4.23
CA ILE A 196 -11.25 -3.29 4.86
C ILE A 196 -10.28 -3.86 3.84
N ASP A 197 -9.47 -3.00 3.24
CA ASP A 197 -8.42 -3.36 2.30
C ASP A 197 -7.31 -2.28 2.30
N THR A 198 -6.20 -2.57 1.64
CA THR A 198 -5.03 -1.68 1.54
C THR A 198 -5.33 -0.34 0.86
N ASP A 199 -6.42 -0.24 0.10
CA ASP A 199 -6.84 0.95 -0.64
C ASP A 199 -6.94 2.22 0.23
N MET A 200 -7.28 2.09 1.52
CA MET A 200 -7.47 3.23 2.42
C MET A 200 -6.23 4.12 2.57
N LEU A 201 -5.00 3.58 2.48
CA LEU A 201 -3.76 4.37 2.55
C LEU A 201 -2.97 4.43 1.22
N ASN A 202 -3.50 3.85 0.15
CA ASN A 202 -2.81 3.81 -1.15
C ASN A 202 -2.61 5.19 -1.77
N LEU A 203 -3.42 6.20 -1.43
CA LEU A 203 -3.17 7.61 -1.80
C LEU A 203 -2.25 8.32 -0.81
N PHE A 204 -2.37 7.98 0.49
CA PHE A 204 -1.65 8.69 1.55
C PHE A 204 -0.13 8.56 1.39
N PHE A 205 0.40 7.34 1.28
CA PHE A 205 1.85 7.15 1.25
C PHE A 205 2.54 7.76 0.02
N PRO A 206 2.02 7.60 -1.23
CA PRO A 206 2.61 8.27 -2.38
C PRO A 206 2.60 9.80 -2.26
N ILE A 207 1.50 10.38 -1.78
CA ILE A 207 1.39 11.84 -1.63
C ILE A 207 2.29 12.36 -0.51
N LEU A 208 2.37 11.64 0.62
CA LEU A 208 3.31 11.95 1.70
C LEU A 208 4.75 11.90 1.18
N THR A 209 5.10 10.87 0.41
CA THR A 209 6.43 10.72 -0.18
C THR A 209 6.73 11.86 -1.15
N ALA A 210 5.78 12.24 -2.01
CA ALA A 210 5.90 13.40 -2.90
C ALA A 210 6.13 14.71 -2.12
N LEU A 211 5.41 14.91 -1.00
CA LEU A 211 5.62 16.04 -0.10
C LEU A 211 7.04 16.04 0.49
N LEU A 212 7.52 14.90 0.95
CA LEU A 212 8.87 14.78 1.52
C LEU A 212 9.95 15.06 0.45
N ILE A 213 9.75 14.61 -0.79
CA ILE A 213 10.63 14.93 -1.92
C ILE A 213 10.63 16.43 -2.21
N LEU A 214 9.45 17.07 -2.22
CA LEU A 214 9.34 18.52 -2.39
C LEU A 214 10.09 19.27 -1.28
N LEU A 215 9.90 18.86 -0.02
CA LEU A 215 10.59 19.46 1.13
C LEU A 215 12.10 19.25 1.09
N ALA A 216 12.57 18.08 0.65
CA ALA A 216 13.99 17.80 0.42
C ALA A 216 14.57 18.73 -0.65
N SER A 217 13.87 18.88 -1.77
CA SER A 217 14.33 19.70 -2.90
C SER A 217 14.38 21.20 -2.59
N GLY A 218 13.48 21.70 -1.72
CA GLY A 218 13.43 23.10 -1.30
C GLY A 218 14.24 23.40 -0.03
N ALA A 219 14.96 22.43 0.54
CA ALA A 219 15.67 22.62 1.80
C ALA A 219 16.97 23.41 1.63
N LYS A 220 17.15 24.44 2.46
CA LYS A 220 18.38 25.28 2.46
C LYS A 220 19.59 24.62 3.11
N ARG A 221 19.36 23.65 4.00
CA ARG A 221 20.39 22.97 4.79
C ARG A 221 20.54 21.53 4.35
N GLU A 222 21.77 21.06 4.16
CA GLU A 222 22.05 19.68 3.76
C GLU A 222 21.50 18.64 4.75
N ARG A 223 21.58 18.91 6.06
CA ARG A 223 21.01 18.04 7.09
C ARG A 223 19.51 17.83 6.91
N SER A 224 18.79 18.85 6.45
CA SER A 224 17.35 18.75 6.18
C SER A 224 17.08 17.93 4.93
N VAL A 225 17.89 18.05 3.87
CA VAL A 225 17.80 17.19 2.68
C VAL A 225 17.95 15.71 3.08
N LEU A 226 18.97 15.40 3.87
CA LEU A 226 19.23 14.04 4.37
C LEU A 226 18.10 13.52 5.27
N LEU A 227 17.57 14.37 6.16
CA LEU A 227 16.44 13.99 7.01
C LEU A 227 15.20 13.66 6.17
N TYR A 228 14.83 14.53 5.23
CA TYR A 228 13.67 14.30 4.38
C TYR A 228 13.87 13.09 3.44
N SER A 229 15.10 12.82 2.98
CA SER A 229 15.39 11.62 2.18
C SER A 229 15.24 10.33 2.99
N ALA A 230 15.70 10.33 4.25
CA ALA A 230 15.51 9.19 5.15
C ALA A 230 14.04 8.92 5.43
N ILE A 231 13.28 9.98 5.74
CA ILE A 231 11.84 9.87 6.02
C ILE A 231 11.07 9.45 4.75
N ALA A 232 11.46 9.93 3.57
CA ALA A 232 10.85 9.51 2.31
C ALA A 232 11.09 8.03 2.01
N GLY A 233 12.32 7.54 2.22
CA GLY A 233 12.64 6.12 2.10
C GLY A 233 11.86 5.27 3.11
N LEU A 234 11.78 5.71 4.37
CA LEU A 234 11.00 5.03 5.41
C LEU A 234 9.50 5.00 5.09
N SER A 235 8.94 6.10 4.57
CA SER A 235 7.56 6.19 4.10
C SER A 235 7.26 5.12 3.04
N LEU A 236 8.17 4.94 2.07
CA LEU A 236 8.02 3.91 1.03
C LEU A 236 8.24 2.48 1.54
N PHE A 237 9.12 2.29 2.53
CA PHE A 237 9.24 0.99 3.19
C PHE A 237 7.95 0.60 3.90
N ILE A 238 7.37 1.51 4.69
CA ILE A 238 6.09 1.30 5.35
C ILE A 238 4.99 1.08 4.29
N PHE A 239 5.02 1.84 3.20
CA PHE A 239 4.08 1.65 2.09
C PHE A 239 4.21 0.28 1.45
N TYR A 240 5.43 -0.22 1.22
CA TYR A 240 5.63 -1.56 0.66
C TYR A 240 5.13 -2.66 1.60
N TRP A 241 5.29 -2.48 2.91
CA TRP A 241 4.74 -3.37 3.93
C TRP A 241 3.20 -3.30 4.00
N TRP A 242 2.62 -2.13 3.70
CA TRP A 242 1.17 -1.94 3.57
C TRP A 242 0.61 -2.54 2.27
N TYR A 243 1.28 -2.27 1.15
CA TYR A 243 0.89 -2.61 -0.21
C TYR A 243 2.13 -3.00 -1.02
N SER A 244 2.34 -4.31 -1.19
CA SER A 244 3.58 -4.90 -1.71
C SER A 244 3.75 -4.75 -3.23
N LYS A 245 3.82 -3.50 -3.70
CA LYS A 245 4.13 -3.12 -5.09
C LYS A 245 5.42 -2.33 -5.15
N ALA A 246 6.52 -3.06 -5.35
CA ALA A 246 7.88 -2.51 -5.39
C ALA A 246 8.13 -1.46 -6.49
N ALA A 247 7.33 -1.46 -7.56
CA ALA A 247 7.43 -0.49 -8.65
C ALA A 247 7.29 0.97 -8.18
N PHE A 248 6.46 1.22 -7.16
CA PHE A 248 6.31 2.56 -6.59
C PHE A 248 7.62 3.04 -5.95
N THR A 249 8.30 2.18 -5.20
CA THR A 249 9.57 2.53 -4.55
C THR A 249 10.62 2.95 -5.56
N LEU A 250 10.73 2.22 -6.67
CA LEU A 250 11.64 2.58 -7.77
C LEU A 250 11.24 3.90 -8.44
N ALA A 251 9.97 4.08 -8.78
CA ALA A 251 9.48 5.28 -9.46
C ALA A 251 9.73 6.54 -8.61
N PHE A 252 9.39 6.50 -7.32
CA PHE A 252 9.63 7.61 -6.40
C PHE A 252 11.11 7.86 -6.14
N PHE A 253 11.94 6.82 -6.12
CA PHE A 253 13.39 6.99 -6.04
C PHE A 253 13.93 7.74 -7.26
N VAL A 254 13.53 7.38 -8.48
CA VAL A 254 13.94 8.09 -9.70
C VAL A 254 13.50 9.56 -9.66
N VAL A 255 12.23 9.82 -9.31
CA VAL A 255 11.70 11.19 -9.17
C VAL A 255 12.47 11.98 -8.10
N PHE A 256 12.82 11.35 -6.98
CA PHE A 256 13.61 11.98 -5.93
C PHE A 256 14.98 12.44 -6.44
N ILE A 257 15.71 11.56 -7.13
CA ILE A 257 17.03 11.89 -7.72
C ILE A 257 16.90 13.03 -8.72
N LEU A 258 15.97 12.92 -9.68
CA LEU A 258 15.73 13.95 -10.69
C LEU A 258 15.37 15.29 -10.04
N SER A 259 14.52 15.29 -9.03
CA SER A 259 14.12 16.49 -8.29
C SER A 259 15.33 17.19 -7.66
N LEU A 260 16.24 16.45 -7.01
CA LEU A 260 17.44 17.05 -6.43
C LEU A 260 18.41 17.59 -7.49
N PHE A 261 18.54 16.91 -8.63
CA PHE A 261 19.35 17.38 -9.75
C PHE A 261 18.80 18.68 -10.38
N VAL A 262 17.50 18.73 -10.65
CA VAL A 262 16.83 19.92 -11.22
C VAL A 262 16.97 21.12 -10.29
N ASN A 263 16.88 20.90 -8.97
CA ASN A 263 17.08 21.94 -7.96
C ASN A 263 18.56 22.28 -7.68
N LYS A 264 19.49 21.74 -8.48
CA LYS A 264 20.95 22.03 -8.43
C LYS A 264 21.55 21.82 -7.04
N ILE A 265 21.08 20.81 -6.31
CA ILE A 265 21.68 20.41 -5.03
C ILE A 265 23.10 19.87 -5.28
N ARG A 266 24.02 20.07 -4.34
CA ARG A 266 25.42 19.61 -4.48
C ARG A 266 25.46 18.10 -4.70
N PHE A 267 26.27 17.66 -5.67
CA PHE A 267 26.37 16.24 -6.05
C PHE A 267 26.67 15.31 -4.86
N ARG A 268 27.56 15.72 -3.95
CA ARG A 268 27.86 14.97 -2.71
C ARG A 268 26.61 14.74 -1.85
N THR A 269 25.77 15.75 -1.70
CA THR A 269 24.53 15.66 -0.93
C THR A 269 23.51 14.77 -1.64
N ILE A 270 23.43 14.84 -2.97
CA ILE A 270 22.60 13.93 -3.76
C ILE A 270 23.03 12.48 -3.47
N LEU A 271 24.32 12.16 -3.64
CA LEU A 271 24.84 10.80 -3.41
C LEU A 271 24.53 10.27 -2.00
N LEU A 272 24.81 11.06 -0.96
CA LEU A 272 24.51 10.68 0.42
C LEU A 272 23.01 10.48 0.67
N SER A 273 22.18 11.37 0.11
CA SER A 273 20.73 11.27 0.25
C SER A 273 20.17 10.07 -0.49
N SER A 274 20.72 9.72 -1.66
CA SER A 274 20.36 8.52 -2.42
C SER A 274 20.64 7.25 -1.63
N ILE A 275 21.85 7.14 -1.07
CA ILE A 275 22.25 5.99 -0.25
C ILE A 275 21.32 5.86 0.96
N LEU A 276 21.08 6.97 1.66
CA LEU A 276 20.22 7.00 2.84
C LEU A 276 18.77 6.61 2.50
N PHE A 277 18.24 7.13 1.38
CA PHE A 277 16.92 6.76 0.89
C PHE A 277 16.82 5.25 0.62
N VAL A 278 17.79 4.68 -0.10
CA VAL A 278 17.83 3.25 -0.45
C VAL A 278 17.92 2.37 0.80
N LEU A 279 18.73 2.75 1.78
CA LEU A 279 18.83 2.04 3.05
C LEU A 279 17.50 2.05 3.81
N CYS A 280 16.85 3.21 3.90
CA CYS A 280 15.55 3.33 4.59
C CYS A 280 14.40 2.65 3.85
N ALA A 281 14.42 2.64 2.51
CA ALA A 281 13.41 1.97 1.68
C ALA A 281 13.59 0.45 1.57
N GLN A 282 14.69 -0.07 2.12
CA GLN A 282 15.28 -1.39 1.89
C GLN A 282 15.75 -1.63 0.44
N PRO A 283 17.03 -2.00 0.21
CA PRO A 283 17.58 -2.22 -1.13
C PRO A 283 16.81 -3.26 -1.96
N VAL A 284 16.30 -4.31 -1.30
CA VAL A 284 15.55 -5.39 -1.96
C VAL A 284 14.30 -4.86 -2.68
N ASN A 285 13.64 -3.84 -2.13
CA ASN A 285 12.43 -3.25 -2.71
C ASN A 285 12.73 -2.47 -4.00
N ILE A 286 13.92 -1.87 -4.11
CA ILE A 286 14.34 -1.19 -5.35
C ILE A 286 14.67 -2.22 -6.43
N ILE A 287 15.39 -3.28 -6.08
CA ILE A 287 15.76 -4.35 -7.01
C ILE A 287 14.51 -5.09 -7.54
N SER A 288 13.58 -5.44 -6.65
CA SER A 288 12.31 -6.07 -7.05
C SER A 288 11.42 -5.13 -7.86
N GLY A 289 11.50 -3.82 -7.61
CA GLY A 289 10.87 -2.79 -8.43
C GLY A 289 11.39 -2.79 -9.87
N MET A 290 12.69 -2.96 -10.06
CA MET A 290 13.31 -3.05 -11.39
C MET A 290 12.82 -4.29 -12.16
N GLY A 291 12.78 -5.46 -11.49
CA GLY A 291 12.22 -6.68 -12.09
C GLY A 291 10.75 -6.54 -12.47
N SER A 292 9.96 -5.86 -11.62
CA SER A 292 8.55 -5.58 -11.90
C SER A 292 8.36 -4.66 -13.10
N ALA A 293 9.19 -3.61 -13.23
CA ALA A 293 9.15 -2.68 -14.35
C ALA A 293 9.54 -3.37 -15.67
N LEU A 294 10.62 -4.15 -15.66
CA LEU A 294 11.05 -4.95 -16.82
C LEU A 294 9.99 -5.97 -17.23
N GLY A 295 9.36 -6.64 -16.27
CA GLY A 295 8.28 -7.59 -16.53
C GLY A 295 7.01 -6.93 -17.09
N GLN A 296 6.74 -5.67 -16.77
CA GLN A 296 5.65 -4.93 -17.41
C GLN A 296 6.01 -4.50 -18.83
N LEU A 297 7.22 -3.97 -19.03
CA LEU A 297 7.71 -3.59 -20.37
C LEU A 297 7.74 -4.79 -21.33
N SER A 298 8.16 -5.96 -20.85
CA SER A 298 8.18 -7.17 -21.68
C SER A 298 6.78 -7.64 -22.08
N ARG A 299 5.77 -7.47 -21.22
CA ARG A 299 4.36 -7.75 -21.57
C ARG A 299 3.88 -6.84 -22.69
N TYR A 300 4.16 -5.54 -22.62
CA TYR A 300 3.78 -4.61 -23.68
C TYR A 300 4.45 -4.95 -25.02
N TYR A 301 5.74 -5.26 -24.99
CA TYR A 301 6.47 -5.66 -26.20
C TYR A 301 5.96 -6.99 -26.79
N TYR A 302 5.56 -7.94 -25.94
CA TYR A 302 4.99 -9.21 -26.41
C TYR A 302 3.61 -9.03 -27.04
N ILE A 303 2.74 -8.21 -26.43
CA ILE A 303 1.43 -7.87 -27.00
C ILE A 303 1.60 -7.21 -28.37
N GLU A 304 2.52 -6.25 -28.49
CA GLU A 304 2.82 -5.60 -29.77
C GLU A 304 3.27 -6.59 -30.85
N LYS A 305 4.08 -7.59 -30.48
CA LYS A 305 4.54 -8.63 -31.40
C LYS A 305 3.40 -9.56 -31.85
N GLU A 306 2.50 -9.93 -30.94
CA GLU A 306 1.37 -10.82 -31.21
C GLU A 306 0.31 -10.13 -32.09
N ASP A 307 0.02 -8.85 -31.83
CA ASP A 307 -0.84 -8.00 -32.65
C ASP A 307 -0.24 -7.78 -34.06
N LEU A 308 1.08 -7.56 -34.17
CA LEU A 308 1.72 -7.38 -35.47
C LEU A 308 1.71 -8.67 -36.30
N SER A 309 1.92 -9.84 -35.67
CA SER A 309 1.85 -11.12 -36.37
C SER A 309 0.44 -11.43 -36.87
N THR A 310 -0.59 -11.18 -36.06
CA THR A 310 -1.99 -11.43 -36.45
C THR A 310 -2.45 -10.49 -37.57
N ILE A 311 -1.97 -9.24 -37.60
CA ILE A 311 -2.20 -8.32 -38.73
C ILE A 311 -1.53 -8.83 -40.01
N ILE A 312 -0.29 -9.29 -39.95
CA ILE A 312 0.44 -9.82 -41.12
C ILE A 312 -0.24 -11.09 -41.65
N ASP A 313 -0.67 -11.99 -40.77
CA ASP A 313 -1.37 -13.22 -41.15
C ASP A 313 -2.73 -12.92 -41.81
N ASN A 314 -3.46 -11.91 -41.33
CA ASN A 314 -4.71 -11.48 -41.96
C ASN A 314 -4.49 -10.82 -43.34
N ILE A 315 -3.41 -10.06 -43.51
CA ILE A 315 -3.07 -9.46 -44.81
C ILE A 315 -2.71 -10.57 -45.82
N THR A 316 -1.89 -11.54 -45.41
CA THR A 316 -1.47 -12.65 -46.30
C THR A 316 -2.61 -13.61 -46.61
N ALA A 317 -3.58 -13.78 -45.72
CA ALA A 317 -4.79 -14.59 -45.99
C ALA A 317 -5.83 -13.89 -46.89
N SER A 318 -5.74 -12.56 -47.06
CA SER A 318 -6.66 -11.76 -47.88
C SER A 318 -6.16 -11.44 -49.30
N ALA A 319 -4.92 -11.84 -49.63
CA ALA A 319 -4.28 -11.68 -50.94
C ALA A 319 -4.30 -13.00 -51.73
#